data_AF-A0A7M3Y4U2-F1
#
_entry.id   AF-A0A7M3Y4U2-F1
#
_cell.length_a   1.000
_cell.length_b   1.000
_cell.length_c   1.000
_cell.angle_alpha   90.00
_cell.angle_beta   90.00
_cell.angle_gamma   90.00
#
_symmetry.space_group_name_H-M   'P 1'
#
loop_
_entity.id
_entity.type
_entity.pdbx_description
1 polymer ?
#
loop_
_entity_poly.entity_id
_entity_poly.type
_entity_poly.pdbx_seq_one_letter_code
_entity_poly.pdbx_strand_id
1 'polypeptide(L)'
;MVPHQELVGAPNISAEEQFAVESEELEPWSLIQLDSETGEQRLAKELLPKILITDPIVQVIKEAAEAQDVAALAANPDHKPLASGWIADRVLKVIRKSPSAGVAVAYRLIVEGS
;
A
#
# COMPACT_ATOMS: atom_id res chain seq x y z
N MET A 1 -19.43 -0.43 7.60
CA MET A 1 -18.60 0.77 7.82
C MET A 1 -17.42 0.66 6.86
N VAL A 2 -17.26 1.59 5.92
CA VAL A 2 -16.10 1.56 5.00
C VAL A 2 -14.89 2.06 5.80
N PRO A 3 -13.76 1.34 5.82
CA PRO A 3 -12.53 1.82 6.45
C PRO A 3 -12.17 3.21 5.93
N HIS A 4 -11.80 4.14 6.81
CA HIS A 4 -11.35 5.47 6.38
C HIS A 4 -9.98 5.42 5.69
N GLN A 5 -9.21 4.36 5.93
CA GLN A 5 -7.88 4.15 5.39
C GLN A 5 -7.69 2.66 5.10
N GLU A 6 -7.13 2.34 3.94
CA GLU A 6 -6.88 0.97 3.51
C GLU A 6 -5.59 0.90 2.67
N LEU A 7 -4.94 -0.25 2.70
CA LEU A 7 -3.76 -0.53 1.87
C LEU A 7 -4.21 -0.73 0.42
N VAL A 8 -3.46 -0.17 -0.54
CA VAL A 8 -3.66 -0.47 -1.96
C VAL A 8 -3.07 -1.85 -2.27
N GLY A 9 -3.93 -2.75 -2.74
CA GLY A 9 -3.58 -4.16 -2.96
C GLY A 9 -3.51 -4.99 -1.67
N ALA A 10 -3.52 -6.32 -1.82
CA ALA A 10 -3.39 -7.21 -0.68
C ALA A 10 -1.96 -7.18 -0.09
N PRO A 11 -1.76 -7.53 1.20
CA PRO A 11 -0.45 -7.52 1.84
C PRO A 11 0.59 -8.40 1.15
N ASN A 12 0.20 -9.63 0.81
CA ASN A 12 1.09 -10.69 0.33
C ASN A 12 0.84 -10.96 -1.16
N ILE A 13 1.29 -10.05 -2.01
CA ILE A 13 1.17 -10.09 -3.48
C ILE A 13 2.55 -9.94 -4.12
N SER A 14 2.68 -10.33 -5.39
CA SER A 14 3.93 -10.15 -6.12
C SER A 14 4.21 -8.66 -6.39
N ALA A 15 5.46 -8.32 -6.72
CA ALA A 15 5.83 -6.95 -7.10
C ALA A 15 5.10 -6.49 -8.38
N GLU A 16 4.84 -7.41 -9.32
CA GLU A 16 4.09 -7.15 -10.55
C GLU A 16 2.61 -6.86 -10.25
N GLU A 17 2.00 -7.65 -9.37
CA GLU A 17 0.61 -7.42 -8.92
C GLU A 17 0.49 -6.12 -8.15
N GLN A 18 1.45 -5.82 -7.28
CA GLN A 18 1.52 -4.53 -6.58
C GLN A 18 1.61 -3.37 -7.57
N PHE A 19 2.52 -3.45 -8.53
CA PHE A 19 2.67 -2.42 -9.56
C PHE A 19 1.37 -2.23 -10.34
N ALA A 20 0.70 -3.32 -10.75
CA ALA A 20 -0.55 -3.26 -11.50
C ALA A 20 -1.67 -2.54 -10.73
N VAL A 21 -1.92 -2.95 -9.48
CA VAL A 21 -3.01 -2.37 -8.66
C VAL A 21 -2.71 -0.93 -8.22
N GLU A 22 -1.45 -0.63 -7.88
CA GLU A 22 -1.04 0.74 -7.52
C GLU A 22 -1.10 1.67 -8.74
N SER A 23 -0.74 1.18 -9.93
CA SER A 23 -0.82 1.96 -11.18
C SER A 23 -2.25 2.26 -11.58
N GLU A 24 -3.17 1.31 -11.42
CA GLU A 24 -4.59 1.52 -11.70
C GLU A 24 -5.20 2.58 -10.78
N GLU A 25 -4.97 2.48 -9.47
CA GLU A 25 -5.49 3.45 -8.49
C GLU A 25 -4.89 4.84 -8.66
N LEU A 26 -3.65 4.94 -9.14
CA LEU A 26 -2.92 6.20 -9.28
C LEU A 26 -2.91 6.77 -10.72
N GLU A 27 -3.65 6.14 -11.64
CA GLU A 27 -3.77 6.57 -13.05
C GLU A 27 -4.08 8.07 -13.19
N PRO A 28 -5.01 8.67 -12.39
CA PRO A 28 -5.37 10.08 -12.55
C PRO A 28 -4.23 11.07 -12.27
N TRP A 29 -3.15 10.62 -11.62
CA TRP A 29 -1.99 11.45 -11.28
C TRP A 29 -0.82 11.30 -12.26
N SER A 30 -0.92 10.42 -13.26
CA SER A 30 0.13 10.22 -14.29
C SER A 30 1.53 10.02 -13.70
N LEU A 31 1.64 9.14 -12.70
CA LEU A 31 2.89 8.91 -11.95
C LEU A 31 3.82 7.88 -12.58
N ILE A 32 3.46 7.27 -13.72
CA ILE A 32 4.29 6.27 -14.40
C ILE A 32 5.49 6.97 -15.06
N GLN A 33 6.69 6.45 -14.78
CA GLN A 33 7.95 6.91 -15.35
C GLN A 33 8.76 5.71 -15.87
N LEU A 34 9.72 5.98 -16.76
CA LEU A 34 10.72 4.99 -17.14
C LEU A 34 11.84 4.97 -16.11
N ASP A 35 12.18 3.80 -15.60
CA ASP A 35 13.39 3.62 -14.81
C ASP A 35 14.62 3.82 -15.69
N SER A 36 15.56 4.65 -15.23
CA SER A 36 16.75 5.00 -16.02
C SER A 36 17.80 3.89 -16.11
N GLU A 37 17.76 2.92 -15.19
CA GLU A 37 18.72 1.82 -15.11
C GLU A 37 18.20 0.58 -15.83
N THR A 38 16.93 0.22 -15.62
CA THR A 38 16.33 -0.99 -16.20
C THR A 38 15.57 -0.73 -17.50
N GLY A 39 15.12 0.51 -17.73
CA GLY A 39 14.23 0.84 -18.84
C GLY A 39 12.80 0.34 -18.66
N GLU A 40 12.45 -0.19 -17.48
CA GLU A 40 11.10 -0.67 -17.17
C GLU A 40 10.19 0.47 -16.68
N GLN A 41 8.88 0.26 -16.71
CA GLN A 41 7.94 1.21 -16.11
C GLN A 41 8.02 1.11 -14.58
N ARG A 42 8.19 2.25 -13.91
CA ARG A 42 8.09 2.39 -12.46
C ARG A 42 7.05 3.43 -12.10
N LEU A 43 6.49 3.31 -10.90
CA LEU A 43 5.60 4.34 -10.36
C LEU A 43 6.42 5.31 -9.50
N ALA A 44 6.30 6.61 -9.77
CA ALA A 44 6.99 7.68 -9.05
C ALA A 44 6.35 7.98 -7.68
N LYS A 45 6.27 6.94 -6.83
CA LYS A 45 5.62 6.97 -5.52
C LYS A 45 6.23 8.02 -4.59
N GLU A 46 7.50 8.37 -4.79
CA GLU A 46 8.20 9.40 -4.02
C GLU A 46 7.54 10.79 -4.09
N LEU A 47 6.70 11.03 -5.10
CA LEU A 47 5.94 12.27 -5.28
C LEU A 47 4.66 12.32 -4.42
N LEU A 48 4.23 11.18 -3.87
CA LEU A 48 3.06 11.12 -3.00
C LEU A 48 3.36 11.72 -1.62
N PRO A 49 2.37 12.33 -0.96
CA PRO A 49 2.49 12.73 0.44
C PRO A 49 2.88 11.53 1.32
N LYS A 50 3.85 11.71 2.21
CA LYS A 50 4.40 10.61 3.01
C LYS A 50 3.60 10.37 4.29
N ILE A 51 3.56 9.12 4.76
CA ILE A 51 3.12 8.71 6.09
C ILE A 51 4.19 7.81 6.70
N LEU A 52 4.50 7.99 7.98
CA LEU A 52 5.52 7.17 8.63
C LEU A 52 4.97 5.77 8.89
N ILE A 53 5.84 4.76 8.78
CA ILE A 53 5.52 3.38 9.16
C ILE A 53 5.06 3.31 10.62
N THR A 54 5.58 4.18 11.49
CA THR A 54 5.22 4.28 12.91
C THR A 54 3.89 5.00 13.18
N ASP A 55 3.19 5.49 12.14
CA ASP A 55 1.84 6.03 12.30
C ASP A 55 0.90 4.95 12.87
N PRO A 56 0.07 5.27 13.88
CA PRO A 56 -0.80 4.27 14.52
C PRO A 56 -1.71 3.51 13.55
N ILE A 57 -2.21 4.16 12.49
CA ILE A 57 -3.07 3.48 11.52
C ILE A 57 -2.26 2.51 10.65
N VAL A 58 -1.04 2.88 10.28
CA VAL A 58 -0.14 1.99 9.53
C VAL A 58 0.23 0.78 10.39
N GLN A 59 0.52 0.98 11.68
CA GLN A 59 0.79 -0.12 12.61
C GLN A 59 -0.42 -1.06 12.78
N VAL A 60 -1.64 -0.52 12.92
CA VAL A 60 -2.85 -1.35 13.00
C VAL A 60 -3.06 -2.19 11.74
N ILE A 61 -2.86 -1.61 10.55
CA ILE A 61 -2.96 -2.35 9.28
C ILE A 61 -1.89 -3.43 9.20
N LYS A 62 -0.65 -3.09 9.59
CA LYS A 62 0.47 -4.03 9.62
C LYS A 62 0.19 -5.22 10.54
N GLU A 63 -0.18 -4.96 11.78
CA GLU A 63 -0.48 -5.99 12.78
C GLU A 63 -1.65 -6.87 12.35
N ALA A 64 -2.71 -6.29 11.78
CA ALA A 64 -3.85 -7.05 11.28
C ALA A 64 -3.47 -7.98 10.11
N ALA A 65 -2.65 -7.49 9.17
CA ALA A 65 -2.16 -8.30 8.05
C ALA A 65 -1.20 -9.40 8.52
N GLU A 66 -0.29 -9.11 9.45
CA GLU A 66 0.62 -10.10 10.03
C GLU A 66 -0.13 -11.19 10.82
N ALA A 67 -1.18 -10.82 11.56
CA ALA A 67 -2.04 -11.80 12.24
C ALA A 67 -2.77 -12.72 11.24
N GLN A 68 -3.24 -12.18 10.12
CA GLN A 68 -3.84 -12.98 9.04
C GLN A 68 -2.81 -13.89 8.37
N ASP A 69 -1.60 -13.41 8.12
CA ASP A 69 -0.52 -14.16 7.51
C ASP A 69 -0.08 -15.35 8.39
N VAL A 70 0.03 -15.14 9.71
CA VAL A 70 0.28 -16.21 10.69
C VAL A 70 -0.84 -17.26 10.68
N ALA A 71 -2.10 -16.83 10.61
CA ALA A 71 -3.23 -17.75 10.52
C ALA A 71 -3.21 -18.55 9.19
N ALA A 72 -2.84 -17.91 8.08
CA ALA A 72 -2.71 -18.55 6.77
C ALA A 72 -1.58 -19.59 6.78
N LEU A 73 -0.42 -19.26 7.36
CA LEU A 73 0.71 -20.19 7.51
C LEU A 73 0.34 -21.39 8.38
N ALA A 74 -0.43 -21.19 9.45
CA ALA A 74 -0.91 -22.28 10.29
C ALA A 74 -1.89 -23.21 9.56
N ALA A 75 -2.70 -22.67 8.63
CA ALA A 75 -3.65 -23.44 7.83
C ALA A 75 -3.00 -24.12 6.61
N ASN A 76 -1.94 -23.55 6.06
CA ASN A 76 -1.22 -24.05 4.89
C ASN A 76 0.30 -23.90 5.10
N PRO A 77 1.03 -25.00 5.37
CA PRO A 77 2.49 -24.96 5.56
C PRO A 77 3.29 -24.49 4.36
N ASP A 78 2.74 -24.57 3.14
CA ASP A 78 3.38 -24.09 1.91
C ASP A 78 3.12 -22.59 1.67
N HIS A 79 2.37 -21.93 2.55
CA HIS A 79 2.14 -20.48 2.49
C HIS A 79 3.46 -19.73 2.65
N LYS A 80 3.75 -18.84 1.69
CA LYS A 80 4.92 -17.97 1.77
C LYS A 80 4.58 -16.80 2.71
N PRO A 81 5.25 -16.64 3.86
CA PRO A 81 4.93 -15.57 4.80
C PRO A 81 5.29 -14.20 4.23
N LEU A 82 4.68 -13.16 4.80
CA LEU A 82 5.04 -11.77 4.54
C LEU A 82 6.54 -11.54 4.79
N ALA A 83 7.19 -10.82 3.88
CA ALA A 83 8.60 -10.46 4.03
C ALA A 83 8.81 -9.45 5.17
N SER A 84 10.00 -9.44 5.75
CA SER A 84 10.38 -8.36 6.68
C SER A 84 10.29 -7.01 5.97
N GLY A 85 9.66 -6.03 6.61
CA GLY A 85 9.50 -4.68 6.04
C GLY A 85 8.49 -4.59 4.88
N TRP A 86 7.67 -5.61 4.62
CA TRP A 86 6.75 -5.68 3.46
C TRP A 86 5.84 -4.47 3.23
N ILE A 87 5.53 -3.72 4.30
CA ILE A 87 4.62 -2.56 4.23
C ILE A 87 5.33 -1.26 3.85
N ALA A 88 6.67 -1.21 3.93
CA ALA A 88 7.44 -0.08 3.45
C ALA A 88 7.28 0.07 1.94
N ASP A 89 7.27 1.31 1.44
CA ASP A 89 7.07 1.64 0.02
C ASP A 89 5.69 1.23 -0.54
N ARG A 90 4.73 0.81 0.30
CA ARG A 90 3.34 0.56 -0.10
C ARG A 90 2.52 1.86 -0.09
N VAL A 91 1.45 1.87 -0.89
CA VAL A 91 0.52 3.01 -0.96
C VAL A 91 -0.67 2.81 -0.04
N LEU A 92 -0.97 3.83 0.77
CA LEU A 92 -2.16 3.90 1.62
C LEU A 92 -3.23 4.78 0.95
N LYS A 93 -4.43 4.25 0.77
CA LYS A 93 -5.62 4.97 0.30
C LYS A 93 -6.39 5.53 1.48
N VAL A 94 -6.68 6.83 1.44
CA VAL A 94 -7.39 7.58 2.46
C VAL A 94 -8.73 8.05 1.89
N ILE A 95 -9.82 7.52 2.43
CA ILE A 95 -11.18 7.81 2.01
C ILE A 95 -11.80 8.79 3.00
N ARG A 96 -11.90 10.06 2.61
CA ARG A 96 -12.47 11.13 3.42
C ARG A 96 -13.93 11.35 3.05
N LYS A 97 -14.82 11.14 4.00
CA LYS A 97 -16.23 11.49 3.86
C LYS A 97 -16.46 12.92 4.32
N SER A 98 -17.09 13.71 3.47
CA SER A 98 -17.58 15.04 3.79
C SER A 98 -19.10 15.04 3.66
N PRO A 99 -19.83 15.47 4.71
CA PRO A 99 -21.28 15.63 4.62
C PRO A 99 -21.72 16.57 3.49
N SER A 100 -20.89 17.53 3.09
CA SER A 100 -21.21 18.55 2.08
C SER A 100 -20.60 18.29 0.70
N ALA A 101 -19.46 17.59 0.63
CA ALA A 101 -18.70 17.39 -0.61
C ALA A 101 -18.65 15.93 -1.08
N GLY A 102 -19.35 15.00 -0.40
CA GLY A 102 -19.37 13.59 -0.76
C GLY A 102 -18.14 12.85 -0.27
N VAL A 103 -17.44 12.14 -1.16
CA VAL A 103 -16.26 11.33 -0.83
C VAL A 103 -15.06 11.86 -1.60
N ALA A 104 -13.97 12.16 -0.89
CA ALA A 104 -12.68 12.49 -1.46
C ALA A 104 -11.69 11.35 -1.16
N VAL A 105 -10.90 10.96 -2.16
CA VAL A 105 -9.87 9.94 -2.03
C VAL A 105 -8.51 10.61 -2.15
N ALA A 106 -7.58 10.23 -1.29
CA ALA A 106 -6.19 10.67 -1.33
C ALA A 106 -5.27 9.47 -1.11
N TYR A 107 -4.04 9.54 -1.60
CA TYR A 107 -3.05 8.46 -1.48
C TYR A 107 -1.81 8.96 -0.76
N ARG A 108 -1.17 8.09 0.02
CA ARG A 108 0.06 8.40 0.75
C ARG A 108 1.07 7.27 0.60
N LEU A 109 2.35 7.62 0.47
CA LEU A 109 3.45 6.65 0.48
C LEU A 109 3.86 6.34 1.92
N ILE A 110 3.89 5.06 2.28
CA ILE A 110 4.42 4.60 3.58
C ILE A 110 5.94 4.62 3.51
N VAL A 111 6.57 5.37 4.41
CA VAL A 111 8.03 5.50 4.51
C VAL A 111 8.53 5.13 5.90
N GLU A 112 9.75 4.63 5.98
CA GLU A 112 10.43 4.45 7.27
C GLU A 112 10.82 5.81 7.87
N GLY A 113 10.84 5.90 9.20
CA GLY A 113 11.32 7.10 9.90
C GLY A 113 12.84 7.21 9.75
N SER A 114 13.33 8.42 9.47
CA SER A 114 14.75 8.76 9.52
C SER A 114 15.24 9.00 10.94
#